data_AF-A0A7X7QJ01-F1
#
_entry.id   AF-A0A7X7QJ01-F1
#
_cell.length_a   1.000
_cell.length_b   1.000
_cell.length_c   1.000
_cell.angle_alpha   90.00
_cell.angle_beta   90.00
_cell.angle_gamma   90.00
#
_symmetry.space_group_name_H-M   'P 1'
#
loop_
_entity.id
_entity.type
_entity.pdbx_description
1 polymer ?
#
loop_
_entity_poly.entity_id
_entity_poly.type
_entity_poly.pdbx_seq_one_letter_code
_entity_poly.pdbx_strand_id
1 'polypeptide(L)'
;MTAHARENLLRLMAVEGLSLRDVVKRTGLNARTVRGIVRGANRPHARTLHRLAKGLNVHIDEFFVDPAKLLYRRFDRRTNPLVDEIVAEHSDLFQNWTEADFDELHSHVGEGGALTAEGALAAVRMMNEKRDLHEKLDVLLESSQADVAAGLLGLLYEKVAVRE
;
A
#
# COMPACT_ATOMS: atom_id res chain seq x y z
N MET A 1 -9.61 -16.38 -2.95
CA MET A 1 -8.59 -15.70 -2.12
C MET A 1 -7.81 -16.72 -1.32
N THR A 2 -6.53 -16.93 -1.60
CA THR A 2 -5.60 -17.71 -0.77
C THR A 2 -5.14 -16.82 0.39
N ALA A 3 -5.34 -17.26 1.63
CA ALA A 3 -4.94 -16.48 2.80
C ALA A 3 -3.50 -16.89 3.15
N HIS A 4 -2.55 -15.96 3.05
CA HIS A 4 -1.12 -16.16 3.33
C HIS A 4 -0.80 -15.92 4.81
N ALA A 5 -1.78 -16.22 5.67
CA ALA A 5 -1.78 -15.78 7.05
C ALA A 5 -0.62 -16.39 7.87
N ARG A 6 -0.29 -17.65 7.57
CA ARG A 6 0.81 -18.37 8.23
C ARG A 6 2.15 -17.78 7.83
N GLU A 7 2.39 -17.67 6.53
CA GLU A 7 3.66 -17.23 5.98
C GLU A 7 3.97 -15.80 6.42
N ASN A 8 2.97 -14.91 6.37
CA ASN A 8 3.14 -13.53 6.80
C ASN A 8 3.27 -13.38 8.32
N LEU A 9 2.59 -14.23 9.11
CA LEU A 9 2.84 -14.27 10.55
C LEU A 9 4.28 -14.71 10.88
N LEU A 10 4.77 -15.78 10.23
CA LEU A 10 6.14 -16.26 10.41
C LEU A 10 7.17 -15.21 9.99
N ARG A 11 6.92 -14.50 8.88
CA ARG A 11 7.75 -13.39 8.42
C ARG A 11 7.80 -12.26 9.44
N LEU A 12 6.65 -11.81 9.95
CA LEU A 12 6.59 -10.75 10.97
C LEU A 12 7.33 -11.16 12.25
N MET A 13 7.15 -12.41 12.70
CA MET A 13 7.89 -12.94 13.84
C MET A 13 9.41 -12.94 13.61
N ALA A 14 9.87 -13.32 12.42
CA ALA A 14 11.30 -13.32 12.10
C ALA A 14 11.88 -11.90 12.03
N VAL A 15 11.17 -10.95 11.42
CA VAL A 15 11.62 -9.56 11.25
C VAL A 15 11.70 -8.83 12.59
N GLU A 16 10.71 -9.02 13.46
CA GLU A 16 10.64 -8.34 14.76
C GLU A 16 11.26 -9.14 15.91
N GLY A 17 11.83 -10.31 15.65
CA GLY A 17 12.41 -11.19 16.67
C GLY A 17 11.38 -11.72 17.69
N LEU A 18 10.12 -11.88 17.29
CA LEU A 18 9.03 -12.27 18.19
C LEU A 18 8.97 -13.78 18.40
N SER A 19 8.81 -14.17 19.66
CA SER A 19 8.42 -15.53 20.00
C SER A 19 6.90 -15.73 19.88
N LEU A 20 6.47 -16.99 19.87
CA LEU A 20 5.05 -17.35 19.91
C LEU A 20 4.34 -16.79 21.16
N ARG A 21 5.07 -16.67 22.28
CA ARG A 21 4.57 -16.05 23.51
C ARG A 21 4.35 -14.55 23.34
N ASP A 22 5.23 -13.86 22.61
CA ASP A 22 5.09 -12.43 22.34
C ASP A 22 3.88 -12.15 21.45
N VAL A 23 3.67 -12.96 20.41
CA VAL A 23 2.49 -12.86 19.56
C VAL A 23 1.20 -13.07 20.36
N VAL A 24 1.16 -14.07 21.24
CA VAL A 24 0.03 -14.32 22.15
C VAL A 24 -0.23 -13.11 23.04
N LYS A 25 0.82 -12.56 23.67
CA LYS A 25 0.72 -11.40 24.56
C LYS A 25 0.21 -10.16 23.82
N ARG A 26 0.75 -9.88 22.64
CA ARG A 26 0.43 -8.69 21.83
C ARG A 26 -0.98 -8.74 21.23
N THR A 27 -1.45 -9.92 20.83
CA THR A 27 -2.73 -10.09 20.11
C THR A 27 -3.89 -10.50 21.03
N GLY A 28 -3.57 -10.95 22.24
CA GLY A 28 -4.50 -11.56 23.20
C GLY A 28 -5.13 -12.86 22.69
N LEU A 29 -4.61 -13.46 21.62
CA LEU A 29 -5.10 -14.73 21.08
C LEU A 29 -4.63 -15.90 21.94
N ASN A 30 -5.39 -16.98 21.96
CA ASN A 30 -4.96 -18.20 22.66
C ASN A 30 -3.71 -18.80 21.99
N ALA A 31 -2.76 -19.28 22.80
CA ALA A 31 -1.55 -19.96 22.33
C ALA A 31 -1.83 -21.15 21.41
N ARG A 32 -2.93 -21.90 21.62
CA ARG A 32 -3.37 -22.97 20.71
C ARG A 32 -3.71 -22.44 19.32
N THR A 33 -4.39 -21.30 19.25
CA THR A 33 -4.78 -20.66 17.98
C THR A 33 -3.55 -20.18 17.21
N VAL A 34 -2.66 -19.44 17.87
CA VAL A 34 -1.42 -18.94 17.23
C VAL A 34 -0.55 -20.11 16.77
N ARG A 35 -0.41 -21.15 17.59
CA ARG A 35 0.33 -22.37 17.22
C ARG A 35 -0.31 -23.11 16.05
N GLY A 36 -1.64 -23.17 15.99
CA GLY A 36 -2.37 -23.78 14.88
C GLY A 36 -2.13 -23.06 13.55
N ILE A 37 -2.07 -21.73 13.57
CA ILE A 37 -1.74 -20.90 12.39
C ILE A 37 -0.30 -21.14 11.94
N VAL A 38 0.66 -21.06 12.87
CA VAL A 38 2.09 -21.27 12.58
C VAL A 38 2.37 -22.67 12.00
N ARG A 39 1.67 -23.69 12.49
CA ARG A 39 1.77 -25.06 11.98
C ARG A 39 1.01 -25.30 10.67
N GLY A 40 0.22 -24.33 10.20
CA GLY A 40 -0.63 -24.50 9.02
C GLY A 40 -1.80 -25.47 9.22
N ALA A 41 -2.11 -25.81 10.47
CA ALA A 41 -3.14 -26.79 10.79
C ALA A 41 -4.55 -26.23 10.56
N ASN A 42 -4.74 -24.92 10.72
CA ASN A 42 -6.04 -24.26 10.59
C ASN A 42 -5.90 -22.94 9.82
N ARG A 43 -6.92 -22.66 9.00
CA ARG A 43 -7.07 -21.35 8.36
C ARG A 43 -7.74 -20.38 9.33
N PRO A 44 -7.11 -19.26 9.69
CA PRO A 44 -7.69 -18.32 10.65
C PRO A 44 -8.92 -17.61 10.06
N HIS A 45 -9.96 -17.45 10.88
CA HIS A 45 -11.11 -16.63 10.54
C HIS A 45 -10.77 -15.13 10.53
N ALA A 46 -11.59 -14.33 9.85
CA ALA A 46 -11.42 -12.87 9.74
C ALA A 46 -11.22 -12.18 11.10
N ARG A 47 -11.97 -12.58 12.14
CA ARG A 47 -11.79 -12.03 13.50
C ARG A 47 -10.40 -12.32 14.09
N THR A 48 -9.84 -13.47 13.79
CA THR A 48 -8.48 -13.84 14.23
C THR A 48 -7.43 -13.02 13.48
N LEU A 49 -7.60 -12.85 12.17
CA LEU A 49 -6.73 -12.01 11.35
C LEU A 49 -6.76 -10.55 11.81
N HIS A 50 -7.94 -9.99 12.09
CA HIS A 50 -8.07 -8.64 12.61
C HIS A 50 -7.33 -8.45 13.94
N ARG A 51 -7.42 -9.43 14.85
CA ARG A 51 -6.69 -9.39 16.13
C ARG A 51 -5.19 -9.55 15.96
N LEU A 52 -4.74 -10.36 15.00
CA LEU A 52 -3.32 -10.45 14.63
C LEU A 52 -2.82 -9.10 14.12
N ALA A 53 -3.50 -8.51 13.14
CA ALA A 53 -3.16 -7.22 12.55
C ALA A 53 -3.08 -6.11 13.60
N LYS A 54 -4.14 -5.97 14.42
CA LYS A 54 -4.18 -4.99 15.49
C LYS A 54 -3.08 -5.18 16.53
N GLY A 55 -2.84 -6.43 16.98
CA GLY A 55 -1.84 -6.71 18.01
C GLY A 55 -0.39 -6.59 17.51
N LEU A 56 -0.15 -6.83 16.22
CA LEU A 56 1.15 -6.69 15.58
C LEU A 56 1.36 -5.30 14.96
N ASN A 57 0.37 -4.41 15.04
CA ASN A 57 0.40 -3.07 14.45
C ASN A 57 0.73 -3.08 12.95
N VAL A 58 0.08 -3.96 12.19
CA VAL A 58 0.21 -4.07 10.73
C VAL A 58 -1.14 -3.92 10.05
N HIS A 59 -1.15 -3.51 8.77
CA HIS A 59 -2.38 -3.48 7.99
C HIS A 59 -2.93 -4.90 7.78
N ILE A 60 -4.25 -5.06 7.83
CA ILE A 60 -4.91 -6.36 7.73
C ILE A 60 -4.60 -7.08 6.40
N ASP A 61 -4.40 -6.31 5.33
CA ASP A 61 -4.08 -6.83 4.00
C ASP A 61 -2.75 -7.57 3.93
N GLU A 62 -1.82 -7.31 4.87
CA GLU A 62 -0.58 -8.08 4.94
C GLU A 62 -0.83 -9.58 5.04
N PHE A 63 -1.94 -10.03 5.63
CA PHE A 63 -2.25 -11.47 5.73
C PHE A 63 -2.90 -12.07 4.46
N PHE A 64 -3.23 -11.23 3.48
CA PHE A 64 -3.86 -11.63 2.22
C PHE A 64 -2.92 -11.50 1.01
N VAL A 65 -1.82 -10.76 1.15
CA VAL A 65 -0.81 -10.60 0.10
C VAL A 65 0.18 -11.77 0.11
N ASP A 66 0.59 -12.21 -1.07
CA ASP A 66 1.67 -13.18 -1.23
C ASP A 66 2.96 -12.68 -0.55
N PRO A 67 3.57 -13.44 0.37
CA PRO A 67 4.81 -13.07 1.05
C PRO A 67 5.94 -12.69 0.09
N ALA A 68 6.01 -13.30 -1.10
CA ALA A 68 7.02 -12.96 -2.10
C ALA A 68 6.84 -11.51 -2.61
N LYS A 69 5.60 -11.04 -2.77
CA LYS A 69 5.30 -9.64 -3.14
C LYS A 69 5.66 -8.66 -2.03
N LEU A 70 5.48 -9.05 -0.77
CA LEU A 70 5.89 -8.23 0.38
C LEU A 70 7.41 -8.16 0.53
N LEU A 71 8.12 -9.24 0.20
CA LEU A 71 9.58 -9.26 0.15
C LEU A 71 10.11 -8.38 -0.99
N TYR A 72 9.48 -8.43 -2.17
CA TYR A 72 9.82 -7.57 -3.30
C TYR A 72 9.65 -6.08 -2.95
N ARG A 73 8.49 -5.68 -2.41
CA ARG A 73 8.23 -4.30 -1.95
C ARG A 73 9.25 -3.81 -0.91
N ARG A 74 9.64 -4.65 0.05
CA ARG A 74 10.65 -4.30 1.06
C ARG A 74 12.07 -4.31 0.49
N PHE A 75 12.35 -5.15 -0.50
CA PHE A 75 13.64 -5.18 -1.18
C PHE A 75 13.79 -3.92 -2.04
N ASP A 76 12.77 -3.50 -2.79
CA ASP A 76 12.81 -2.25 -3.56
C ASP A 76 13.00 -1.02 -2.65
N ARG A 77 12.28 -0.95 -1.53
CA ARG A 77 12.46 0.14 -0.54
C ARG A 77 13.86 0.17 0.10
N ARG A 78 14.58 -0.97 0.14
CA ARG A 78 15.92 -1.07 0.76
C ARG A 78 17.06 -0.99 -0.27
N THR A 79 16.77 -1.19 -1.56
CA THR A 79 17.78 -1.30 -2.62
C THR A 79 17.68 -0.19 -3.67
N ASN A 80 16.73 0.73 -3.52
CA ASN A 80 16.57 1.88 -4.41
C ASN A 80 16.94 3.20 -3.69
N PRO A 81 18.25 3.48 -3.44
CA PRO A 81 18.71 4.74 -2.87
C PRO A 81 18.31 5.95 -3.73
N LEU A 82 17.93 5.72 -4.99
CA LEU A 82 17.44 6.72 -5.93
C LEU A 82 16.24 7.51 -5.40
N VAL A 83 15.31 6.88 -4.67
CA VAL A 83 14.15 7.61 -4.14
C VAL A 83 14.57 8.53 -3.00
N ASP A 84 15.46 8.05 -2.11
CA ASP A 84 16.02 8.88 -1.04
C ASP A 84 16.88 10.03 -1.60
N GLU A 85 17.66 9.77 -2.65
CA GLU A 85 18.44 10.77 -3.38
C GLU A 85 17.56 11.81 -4.06
N ILE A 86 16.49 11.39 -4.77
CA ILE A 86 15.54 12.30 -5.41
C ILE A 86 14.77 13.13 -4.37
N VAL A 87 14.38 12.53 -3.23
CA VAL A 87 13.73 13.26 -2.14
C VAL A 87 14.68 14.32 -1.55
N ALA A 88 15.97 14.01 -1.42
CA ALA A 88 16.97 14.96 -0.97
C ALA A 88 17.21 16.10 -1.99
N GLU A 89 17.30 15.78 -3.28
CA GLU A 89 17.57 16.76 -4.35
C GLU A 89 16.35 17.60 -4.73
N HIS A 90 15.15 17.06 -4.61
CA HIS A 90 13.88 17.66 -5.07
C HIS A 90 12.81 17.65 -3.97
N SER A 91 13.18 18.03 -2.75
CA SER A 91 12.28 18.05 -1.59
C SER A 91 10.98 18.85 -1.79
N ASP A 92 10.98 19.81 -2.72
CA ASP A 92 9.82 20.61 -3.11
C ASP A 92 8.72 19.76 -3.78
N LEU A 93 9.09 18.73 -4.53
CA LEU A 93 8.12 17.84 -5.19
C LEU A 93 7.37 16.91 -4.25
N PHE A 94 7.89 16.71 -3.03
CA PHE A 94 7.32 15.79 -2.04
C PHE A 94 6.57 16.52 -0.92
N GLN A 95 6.31 17.82 -1.09
CA GLN A 95 5.50 18.57 -0.13
C GLN A 95 4.12 17.93 -0.01
N ASN A 96 3.69 17.69 1.23
CA ASN A 96 2.41 17.05 1.60
C ASN A 96 2.25 15.58 1.19
N TRP A 97 3.35 14.88 0.87
CA TRP A 97 3.29 13.44 0.65
C TRP A 97 3.14 12.67 1.95
N THR A 98 2.30 11.64 1.92
CA THR A 98 2.08 10.67 3.00
C THR A 98 2.82 9.36 2.71
N GLU A 99 2.92 8.47 3.69
CA GLU A 99 3.51 7.14 3.49
C GLU A 99 2.82 6.35 2.36
N ALA A 100 1.52 6.57 2.15
CA ALA A 100 0.77 5.92 1.07
C ALA A 100 1.19 6.42 -0.33
N ASP A 101 1.55 7.70 -0.46
CA ASP A 101 2.07 8.27 -1.71
C ASP A 101 3.43 7.66 -2.04
N PHE A 102 4.30 7.48 -1.04
CA PHE A 102 5.57 6.79 -1.24
C PHE A 102 5.37 5.32 -1.62
N ASP A 103 4.36 4.65 -1.05
CA ASP A 103 3.98 3.30 -1.45
C ASP A 103 3.48 3.21 -2.89
N GLU A 104 2.67 4.19 -3.34
CA GLU A 104 2.23 4.28 -4.74
C GLU A 104 3.41 4.53 -5.69
N LEU A 105 4.32 5.45 -5.35
CA LEU A 105 5.53 5.71 -6.13
C LEU A 105 6.39 4.45 -6.25
N HIS A 106 6.63 3.75 -5.14
CA HIS A 106 7.37 2.48 -5.15
C HIS A 106 6.67 1.38 -5.93
N SER A 107 5.33 1.38 -6.01
CA SER A 107 4.59 0.44 -6.84
C SER A 107 4.69 0.78 -8.33
N HIS A 108 4.76 2.07 -8.68
CA HIS A 108 4.86 2.53 -10.07
C HIS A 108 6.29 2.37 -10.62
N VAL A 109 7.29 2.62 -9.79
CA VAL A 109 8.72 2.43 -10.09
C VAL A 109 9.05 0.94 -10.01
N GLY A 110 8.59 0.17 -10.99
CA GLY A 110 8.82 -1.27 -11.08
C GLY A 110 8.05 -1.98 -12.20
N GLU A 111 6.90 -1.43 -12.62
CA GLU A 111 6.04 -2.05 -13.64
C GLU A 111 6.30 -1.57 -15.08
N GLY A 112 7.10 -0.51 -15.30
CA GLY A 112 7.10 0.23 -16.58
C GLY A 112 8.44 0.52 -17.28
N GLY A 113 9.61 0.16 -16.72
CA GLY A 113 10.90 0.49 -17.36
C GLY A 113 12.05 0.59 -16.37
N ALA A 114 13.26 0.81 -16.90
CA ALA A 114 14.49 0.84 -16.12
C ALA A 114 14.37 1.82 -14.91
N LEU A 115 14.85 1.38 -13.75
CA LEU A 115 15.00 2.15 -12.52
C LEU A 115 15.97 3.32 -12.74
N THR A 116 15.54 4.36 -13.45
CA THR A 116 16.31 5.58 -13.72
C THR A 116 15.73 6.76 -12.95
N ALA A 117 16.59 7.72 -12.58
CA ALA A 117 16.18 8.93 -11.86
C ALA A 117 15.10 9.70 -12.63
N GLU A 118 15.25 9.78 -13.95
CA GLU A 118 14.30 10.45 -14.84
C GLU A 118 12.92 9.78 -14.84
N GLY A 119 12.86 8.45 -14.84
CA GLY A 119 11.61 7.71 -14.79
C GLY A 119 10.88 7.89 -13.46
N ALA A 120 11.62 7.87 -12.35
CA ALA A 120 11.07 8.13 -11.02
C ALA A 120 10.56 9.58 -10.90
N LEU A 121 11.32 10.57 -11.37
CA LEU A 121 10.89 11.97 -11.40
C LEU A 121 9.65 12.20 -12.26
N ALA A 122 9.56 11.53 -13.42
CA ALA A 122 8.37 11.60 -14.27
C ALA A 122 7.13 11.04 -13.54
N ALA A 123 7.27 9.91 -12.85
CA ALA A 123 6.19 9.33 -12.05
C ALA A 123 5.75 10.27 -10.92
N VAL A 124 6.69 10.86 -10.17
CA VAL A 124 6.40 11.87 -9.12
C VAL A 124 5.61 13.05 -9.68
N ARG A 125 6.02 13.59 -10.84
CA ARG A 125 5.30 14.69 -11.51
C ARG A 125 3.88 14.30 -11.89
N MET A 126 3.70 13.11 -12.47
CA MET A 126 2.37 12.61 -12.83
C MET A 126 1.47 12.44 -11.59
N MET A 127 2.01 11.96 -10.48
CA MET A 127 1.27 11.81 -9.22
C MET A 127 0.84 13.16 -8.66
N ASN A 128 1.74 14.15 -8.65
CA ASN A 128 1.41 15.51 -8.23
C ASN A 128 0.38 16.16 -9.15
N GLU A 129 0.51 16.04 -10.47
CA GLU A 129 -0.47 16.56 -11.44
C GLU A 129 -1.86 15.94 -11.24
N LYS A 130 -1.92 14.64 -10.98
CA LYS A 130 -3.18 13.95 -10.67
C LYS A 130 -3.81 14.49 -9.38
N ARG A 131 -3.02 14.73 -8.33
CA ARG A 131 -3.48 15.32 -7.08
C ARG A 131 -4.03 16.73 -7.29
N ASP A 132 -3.26 17.59 -7.97
CA ASP A 132 -3.68 18.95 -8.32
C ASP A 132 -5.00 18.96 -9.10
N LEU A 133 -5.20 18.01 -10.00
CA LEU A 133 -6.45 17.87 -10.75
C LEU A 133 -7.62 17.47 -9.87
N HIS A 134 -7.40 16.55 -8.92
CA HIS A 134 -8.42 16.17 -7.95
C HIS A 134 -8.80 17.34 -7.05
N GLU A 135 -7.82 18.10 -6.53
CA GLU A 135 -8.09 19.29 -5.71
C GLU A 135 -8.87 20.36 -6.49
N LYS A 136 -8.47 20.63 -7.73
CA LYS A 136 -9.22 21.55 -8.61
C LYS A 136 -10.64 21.07 -8.87
N LEU A 137 -10.83 19.75 -9.05
CA LEU A 137 -12.15 19.17 -9.24
C LEU A 137 -13.01 19.32 -7.98
N ASP A 138 -12.46 19.03 -6.80
CA ASP A 138 -13.17 19.20 -5.53
C ASP A 138 -13.64 20.65 -5.36
N VAL A 139 -12.76 21.62 -5.61
CA VAL A 139 -13.12 23.06 -5.59
C VAL A 139 -14.24 23.38 -6.60
N LEU A 140 -14.19 22.81 -7.81
CA LEU A 140 -15.23 23.03 -8.81
C LEU A 140 -16.58 22.45 -8.38
N LEU A 141 -16.58 21.25 -7.79
CA LEU A 141 -17.78 20.57 -7.30
C LEU A 141 -18.38 21.23 -6.07
N GLU A 142 -17.58 21.96 -5.27
CA GLU A 142 -18.06 22.78 -4.16
C GLU A 142 -18.47 24.21 -4.57
N SER A 143 -18.32 24.56 -5.85
CA SER A 143 -18.63 25.89 -6.38
C SER A 143 -19.97 25.95 -7.12
N SER A 144 -20.36 27.15 -7.56
CA SER A 144 -21.52 27.34 -8.45
C SER A 144 -21.37 26.68 -9.84
N GLN A 145 -20.17 26.15 -10.16
CA GLN A 145 -19.90 25.44 -11.43
C GLN A 145 -20.09 23.92 -11.32
N ALA A 146 -20.54 23.41 -10.17
CA ALA A 146 -20.64 21.97 -9.89
C ALA A 146 -21.41 21.20 -10.97
N ASP A 147 -22.58 21.70 -11.38
CA ASP A 147 -23.43 21.04 -12.39
C ASP A 147 -22.72 20.93 -13.76
N VAL A 148 -21.97 21.97 -14.14
CA VAL A 148 -21.22 22.01 -15.40
C VAL A 148 -20.04 21.04 -15.34
N ALA A 149 -19.30 21.04 -14.24
CA ALA A 149 -18.16 20.14 -14.03
C ALA A 149 -18.61 18.67 -14.03
N ALA A 150 -19.69 18.35 -13.31
CA ALA A 150 -20.26 17.01 -13.27
C ALA A 150 -20.76 16.55 -14.66
N GLY A 151 -21.43 17.43 -15.41
CA GLY A 151 -21.89 17.13 -16.77
C GLY A 151 -20.75 16.83 -17.74
N LEU A 152 -19.67 17.63 -17.70
CA LEU A 152 -18.49 17.40 -18.53
C LEU A 152 -17.78 16.09 -18.19
N LEU A 153 -17.61 15.79 -16.90
CA LEU A 153 -17.02 14.53 -16.46
C LEU A 153 -17.87 13.32 -16.85
N GLY A 154 -19.19 13.42 -16.74
CA GLY A 154 -20.10 12.37 -17.20
C GLY A 154 -19.90 12.04 -18.68
N LEU A 155 -19.83 13.05 -19.55
CA LEU A 155 -19.58 12.87 -20.98
C LEU A 155 -18.21 12.23 -21.28
N LEU A 156 -17.17 12.63 -20.54
CA LEU A 156 -15.83 12.04 -20.69
C LEU A 156 -15.81 10.59 -20.21
N TYR A 157 -16.47 10.31 -19.09
CA TYR A 157 -16.55 8.97 -18.51
C TYR A 157 -17.28 8.00 -19.44
N GLU A 158 -18.43 8.39 -19.99
CA GLU A 158 -19.19 7.57 -20.94
C GLU A 158 -18.35 7.19 -22.17
N LYS A 159 -17.54 8.10 -22.70
CA LYS A 159 -16.66 7.81 -23.85
C LYS A 159 -15.60 6.76 -23.56
N VAL A 160 -15.14 6.66 -22.32
CA VAL A 160 -14.15 5.67 -21.89
C VAL A 160 -14.82 4.35 -21.52
N ALA A 161 -15.94 4.40 -20.80
CA ALA A 161 -16.68 3.23 -20.34
C ALA A 161 -17.36 2.44 -21.47
N VAL A 162 -17.71 3.08 -22.60
CA VAL A 162 -18.30 2.41 -23.78
C VAL A 162 -17.25 1.72 -24.67
N ARG A 163 -15.96 1.82 -24.33
CA ARG A 163 -14.85 1.19 -25.09
C ARG A 163 -14.33 -0.13 -24.51
N GLU A 164 -15.01 -0.70 -23.53
CA GLU A 164 -14.86 -2.11 -23.09
C GLU A 164 -16.02 -2.97 -23.61
#